data_AF-A0AAV4IXU0-F1
#
_entry.id   AF-A0AAV4IXU0-F1
#
_cell.length_a   1.000
_cell.length_b   1.000
_cell.length_c   1.000
_cell.angle_alpha   90.00
_cell.angle_beta   90.00
_cell.angle_gamma   90.00
#
_symmetry.space_group_name_H-M   'P 1'
#
loop_
_entity.id
_entity.type
_entity.pdbx_description
1 polymer ?
#
loop_
_entity_poly.entity_id
_entity_poly.type
_entity_poly.pdbx_seq_one_letter_code
_entity_poly.pdbx_strand_id
1 'polypeptide(L)'
;MAAKQSAHLSKNVLQMKFMQRSVLRMEKEQNEEERQKIIDDEHWALDLQEYKTKESDFLENQSYTTCEELLFGRQSYQGFNPEIEKLMKVHSEEKEAQKSEQKEKEESVGDAEMAQRYSSLMGIIAKKFTKKRQRSEEKSNQNEDDEPSRKKFMKPSE
;
A
#
# COMPACT_ATOMS: atom_id res chain seq x y z
N MET A 1 45.25 14.60 0.68
CA MET A 1 44.81 13.26 1.10
C MET A 1 45.08 12.30 -0.05
N ALA A 2 45.92 11.28 0.16
CA ALA A 2 46.33 10.37 -0.92
C ALA A 2 45.17 9.44 -1.31
N ALA A 3 44.81 9.43 -2.60
CA ALA A 3 43.79 8.54 -3.15
C ALA A 3 44.24 7.08 -3.00
N LYS A 4 43.41 6.27 -2.33
CA LYS A 4 43.65 4.85 -2.08
C LYS A 4 43.57 4.13 -3.43
N GLN A 5 44.71 3.72 -3.99
CA GLN A 5 44.75 2.91 -5.21
C GLN A 5 44.00 1.60 -4.94
N SER A 6 42.89 1.39 -5.65
CA SER A 6 42.13 0.15 -5.57
C SER A 6 42.95 -0.97 -6.21
N ALA A 7 43.25 -2.02 -5.44
CA ALA A 7 43.94 -3.18 -5.96
C ALA A 7 43.04 -3.86 -7.00
N HIS A 8 43.45 -3.85 -8.26
CA HIS A 8 42.74 -4.54 -9.35
C HIS A 8 43.46 -5.84 -9.68
N LEU A 9 42.67 -6.88 -9.94
CA LEU A 9 43.20 -8.15 -10.41
C LEU A 9 43.70 -8.02 -11.85
N SER A 10 44.69 -8.84 -12.22
CA SER A 10 45.20 -8.85 -13.58
C SER A 10 44.14 -9.35 -14.57
N LYS A 11 44.19 -8.82 -15.81
CA LYS A 11 43.24 -9.18 -16.89
C LYS A 11 43.19 -10.70 -17.14
N ASN A 12 44.33 -11.38 -17.03
CA ASN A 12 44.43 -12.83 -17.23
C ASN A 12 43.69 -13.62 -16.14
N VAL A 13 43.76 -13.19 -14.87
CA VAL A 13 43.03 -13.84 -13.76
C VAL A 13 41.53 -13.59 -13.91
N LEU A 14 41.15 -12.40 -14.36
CA LEU A 14 39.76 -12.00 -14.55
C LEU A 14 39.07 -12.78 -15.68
N GLN A 15 39.81 -13.21 -16.71
CA GLN A 15 39.31 -14.04 -17.82
C GLN A 15 39.07 -15.51 -17.42
N MET A 16 39.60 -15.96 -16.28
CA MET A 16 39.44 -17.35 -15.83
C MET A 16 37.98 -17.66 -15.50
N LYS A 17 37.54 -18.90 -15.78
CA LYS A 17 36.14 -19.34 -15.67
C LYS A 17 35.49 -19.04 -14.31
N PHE A 18 36.24 -19.10 -13.22
CA PHE A 18 35.72 -18.82 -11.88
C PHE A 18 35.45 -17.33 -11.63
N MET A 19 36.11 -16.43 -12.37
CA MET A 19 35.89 -14.98 -12.28
C MET A 19 34.84 -14.45 -13.25
N GLN A 20 34.48 -15.23 -14.28
CA GLN A 20 33.56 -14.81 -15.34
C GLN A 20 32.20 -14.33 -14.82
N ARG A 21 31.64 -14.96 -13.77
CA ARG A 21 30.36 -14.51 -13.21
C ARG A 21 30.42 -13.10 -12.61
N SER A 22 31.54 -12.75 -11.98
CA SER A 22 31.75 -11.42 -11.41
C SER A 22 32.00 -10.39 -12.51
N VAL A 23 32.76 -10.76 -13.54
CA VAL A 23 33.01 -9.92 -14.73
C VAL A 23 31.72 -9.58 -15.45
N LEU A 24 30.94 -10.61 -15.79
CA LEU A 24 29.66 -10.44 -16.49
C LEU A 24 28.67 -9.60 -15.67
N ARG A 25 28.72 -9.67 -14.33
CA ARG A 25 27.92 -8.81 -13.47
C ARG A 25 28.36 -7.35 -13.58
N MET A 26 29.66 -7.09 -13.44
CA MET A 26 30.21 -5.73 -13.52
C MET A 26 29.98 -5.11 -14.91
N GLU A 27 30.18 -5.87 -15.98
CA GLU A 27 29.94 -5.42 -17.35
C GLU A 27 28.45 -5.14 -17.61
N LYS A 28 27.56 -5.99 -17.08
CA LYS A 28 26.12 -5.74 -17.15
C LYS A 28 25.72 -4.46 -16.42
N GLU A 29 26.28 -4.23 -15.24
CA GLU A 29 26.03 -3.02 -14.45
C GLU A 29 26.55 -1.76 -15.17
N GLN A 30 27.78 -1.80 -15.70
CA GLN A 30 28.34 -0.70 -16.51
C GLN A 30 27.49 -0.42 -17.76
N ASN A 31 27.07 -1.47 -18.49
CA ASN A 31 26.22 -1.31 -19.66
C ASN A 31 24.84 -0.75 -19.29
N GLU A 32 24.27 -1.12 -18.14
CA GLU A 32 23.00 -0.57 -17.66
C GLU A 32 23.16 0.90 -17.26
N GLU A 33 24.26 1.27 -16.59
CA GLU A 33 24.57 2.66 -16.25
C GLU A 33 24.79 3.51 -17.51
N GLU A 34 25.50 3.00 -18.51
CA GLU A 34 25.68 3.69 -19.79
C GLU A 34 24.36 3.85 -20.53
N ARG A 35 23.52 2.81 -20.55
CA ARG A 35 22.16 2.88 -21.10
C ARG A 35 21.31 3.90 -20.37
N GLN A 36 21.33 3.90 -19.04
CA GLN A 36 20.57 4.84 -18.24
C GLN A 36 21.06 6.27 -18.49
N LYS A 37 22.37 6.51 -18.61
CA LYS A 37 22.92 7.83 -18.98
C LYS A 37 22.45 8.28 -20.36
N ILE A 38 22.47 7.39 -21.35
CA ILE A 38 21.95 7.71 -22.69
C ILE A 38 20.46 8.05 -22.62
N ILE A 39 19.68 7.26 -21.88
CA ILE A 39 18.26 7.52 -21.64
C ILE A 39 18.09 8.89 -20.97
N ASP A 40 18.83 9.19 -19.90
CA ASP A 40 18.70 10.46 -19.16
C ASP A 40 19.12 11.67 -20.01
N ASP A 41 20.14 11.51 -20.88
CA ASP A 41 20.60 12.56 -21.80
C ASP A 41 19.61 12.79 -22.96
N GLU A 42 18.90 11.76 -23.43
CA GLU A 42 17.93 11.82 -24.53
C GLU A 42 16.50 12.15 -24.07
N HIS A 43 16.10 11.70 -22.89
CA HIS A 43 14.73 11.83 -22.36
C HIS A 43 14.58 13.14 -21.59
N TRP A 44 14.33 14.21 -22.32
CA TRP A 44 13.84 15.45 -21.74
C TRP A 44 12.33 15.35 -21.48
N ALA A 45 11.91 15.52 -20.22
CA ALA A 45 10.49 15.61 -19.86
C ALA A 45 10.00 17.06 -19.97
N LEU A 46 8.90 17.28 -20.69
CA LEU A 46 8.27 18.59 -20.79
C LEU A 46 7.08 18.69 -19.83
N ASP A 47 7.30 19.40 -18.73
CA ASP A 47 6.30 19.62 -17.67
C ASP A 47 5.26 20.68 -18.07
N LEU A 48 4.36 20.33 -19.00
CA LEU A 48 3.22 21.19 -19.35
C LEU A 48 2.09 20.99 -18.33
N GLN A 49 1.60 22.08 -17.74
CA GLN A 49 0.51 22.07 -16.77
C GLN A 49 -0.78 21.41 -17.32
N GLU A 50 -0.99 21.43 -18.64
CA GLU A 50 -2.17 20.86 -19.30
C GLU A 50 -2.21 19.32 -19.32
N TYR A 51 -1.05 18.66 -19.21
CA TYR A 51 -0.93 17.19 -19.21
C TYR A 51 -0.74 16.61 -17.80
N LYS A 52 -0.45 17.45 -16.79
CA LYS A 52 -0.25 16.98 -15.40
C LYS A 52 -1.53 16.47 -14.73
N THR A 53 -2.71 16.76 -15.29
CA THR A 53 -3.98 16.58 -14.56
C THR A 53 -5.02 15.77 -15.32
N LYS A 54 -4.68 15.18 -16.47
CA LYS A 54 -5.61 14.38 -17.27
C LYS A 54 -5.17 12.93 -17.29
N GLU A 55 -5.11 12.32 -16.12
CA GLU A 55 -5.22 10.85 -16.08
C GLU A 55 -6.59 10.49 -16.66
N SER A 56 -6.61 9.51 -17.56
CA SER A 56 -7.86 9.04 -18.14
C SER A 56 -8.65 8.31 -17.07
N ASP A 57 -9.91 8.68 -16.86
CA ASP A 57 -10.82 7.98 -15.95
C ASP A 57 -11.05 6.50 -16.35
N PHE A 58 -10.78 6.18 -17.63
CA PHE A 58 -10.97 4.85 -18.19
C PHE A 58 -9.65 4.26 -18.71
N LEU A 59 -9.44 2.99 -18.40
CA LEU A 59 -8.30 2.19 -18.88
C LEU A 59 -8.83 1.08 -19.77
N GLU A 60 -8.45 1.12 -21.05
CA GLU A 60 -8.73 0.03 -21.99
C GLU A 60 -7.65 -1.05 -21.84
N ASN A 61 -8.04 -2.25 -21.43
CA ASN A 61 -7.17 -3.41 -21.35
C ASN A 61 -7.65 -4.49 -22.31
N GLN A 62 -6.76 -4.98 -23.16
CA GLN A 62 -7.07 -6.08 -24.09
C GLN A 62 -7.10 -7.46 -23.40
N SER A 63 -6.53 -7.55 -22.19
CA SER A 63 -6.46 -8.81 -21.44
C SER A 63 -7.68 -8.98 -20.53
N TYR A 64 -8.29 -10.16 -20.59
CA TYR A 64 -9.36 -10.56 -19.65
C TYR A 64 -8.83 -10.96 -18.27
N THR A 65 -7.51 -11.08 -18.09
CA THR A 65 -6.89 -11.53 -16.82
C THR A 65 -7.24 -10.66 -15.61
N THR A 66 -7.53 -9.38 -15.84
CA THR A 66 -7.87 -8.44 -14.76
C THR A 66 -9.33 -8.54 -14.38
N CYS A 67 -10.20 -8.88 -15.34
CA CYS A 67 -11.64 -8.97 -15.15
C CYS A 67 -12.08 -10.35 -14.67
N GLU A 68 -11.45 -11.39 -15.19
CA GLU A 68 -11.74 -12.78 -14.84
C GLU A 68 -10.68 -13.29 -13.85
N GLU A 69 -11.12 -13.81 -12.70
CA GLU A 69 -10.26 -14.44 -11.71
C GLU A 69 -9.76 -15.82 -12.19
N LEU A 70 -9.01 -15.83 -13.30
CA LEU A 70 -8.59 -17.05 -14.00
C LEU A 70 -7.76 -17.96 -13.09
N LEU A 71 -8.00 -19.27 -13.17
CA LEU A 71 -7.23 -20.28 -12.45
C LEU A 71 -5.90 -20.60 -13.17
N PHE A 72 -5.02 -21.33 -12.48
CA PHE A 72 -3.79 -21.84 -13.11
C PHE A 72 -4.14 -22.82 -14.24
N GLY A 73 -3.66 -22.54 -15.45
CA GLY A 73 -4.10 -23.24 -16.66
C GLY A 73 -3.64 -24.69 -16.76
N ARG A 74 -2.48 -25.05 -16.18
CA ARG A 74 -1.97 -26.43 -16.24
C ARG A 74 -2.44 -27.20 -15.00
N GLN A 75 -3.38 -28.13 -15.19
CA GLN A 75 -3.97 -28.88 -14.09
C GLN A 75 -3.75 -30.38 -14.23
N SER A 76 -3.56 -31.05 -13.11
CA SER A 76 -3.55 -32.50 -12.99
C SER A 76 -4.36 -32.90 -11.78
N TYR A 77 -4.93 -34.10 -11.83
CA TYR A 77 -5.79 -34.62 -10.79
C TYR A 77 -5.39 -36.06 -10.46
N GLN A 78 -5.77 -36.52 -9.27
CA GLN A 78 -5.62 -37.91 -8.83
C GLN A 78 -4.18 -38.44 -8.89
N GLY A 79 -3.18 -37.58 -8.73
CA GLY A 79 -1.78 -37.98 -8.68
C GLY A 79 -1.16 -38.29 -10.04
N PHE A 80 -1.82 -37.95 -11.16
CA PHE A 80 -1.29 -38.18 -12.51
C PHE A 80 0.02 -37.41 -12.77
N ASN A 81 0.17 -36.25 -12.11
CA ASN A 81 1.44 -35.54 -12.03
C ASN A 81 1.54 -34.77 -10.71
N PRO A 82 2.29 -35.27 -9.71
CA PRO A 82 2.37 -34.62 -8.40
C PRO A 82 3.08 -33.26 -8.43
N GLU A 83 3.98 -33.01 -9.40
CA GLU A 83 4.65 -31.72 -9.53
C GLU A 83 3.68 -30.62 -9.96
N ILE A 84 2.79 -30.93 -10.93
CA ILE A 84 1.76 -30.00 -11.38
C ILE A 84 0.73 -29.75 -10.28
N GLU A 85 0.32 -30.77 -9.53
CA GLU A 85 -0.58 -30.59 -8.39
C GLU A 85 0.02 -29.69 -7.31
N LYS A 86 1.34 -29.79 -7.08
CA LYS A 86 2.04 -28.90 -6.15
C LYS A 86 2.04 -27.45 -6.65
N LEU A 87 2.34 -27.23 -7.93
CA LEU A 87 2.29 -25.90 -8.54
C LEU A 87 0.89 -25.30 -8.49
N MET A 88 -0.15 -26.11 -8.73
CA MET A 88 -1.54 -25.69 -8.63
C MET A 88 -1.89 -25.20 -7.22
N LYS A 89 -1.46 -25.92 -6.18
CA LYS A 89 -1.69 -25.53 -4.78
C LYS A 89 -0.99 -24.23 -4.42
N VAL A 90 0.29 -24.09 -4.78
CA VAL A 90 1.06 -22.87 -4.52
C VAL A 90 0.38 -21.65 -5.14
N HIS A 91 -0.04 -21.74 -6.40
CA HIS A 91 -0.71 -20.60 -7.06
C HIS A 91 -2.10 -20.28 -6.48
N SER A 92 -2.83 -21.27 -5.97
CA SER A 92 -4.10 -21.02 -5.28
C SER A 92 -3.86 -20.33 -3.94
N GLU A 93 -2.89 -20.79 -3.15
CA GLU A 93 -2.52 -20.20 -1.86
C GLU A 93 -2.01 -18.75 -2.03
N GLU A 94 -1.19 -18.49 -3.05
CA GLU A 94 -0.72 -17.13 -3.38
C GLU A 94 -1.89 -16.18 -3.67
N LYS A 95 -2.91 -16.65 -4.39
CA LYS A 95 -4.10 -15.83 -4.70
C LYS A 95 -4.94 -15.56 -3.47
N GLU A 96 -5.14 -16.56 -2.62
CA GLU A 96 -5.86 -16.39 -1.36
C GLU A 96 -5.14 -15.41 -0.43
N ALA A 97 -3.81 -15.51 -0.33
CA ALA A 97 -2.98 -14.60 0.45
C ALA A 97 -3.04 -13.15 -0.07
N GLN A 98 -3.01 -12.96 -1.38
CA GLN A 98 -3.16 -11.63 -1.98
C GLN A 98 -4.54 -11.03 -1.69
N LYS A 99 -5.61 -11.84 -1.78
CA LYS A 99 -6.97 -11.39 -1.45
C LYS A 99 -7.10 -11.05 0.04
N SER A 100 -6.52 -11.83 0.94
CA SER A 100 -6.53 -11.51 2.37
C SER A 100 -5.75 -10.24 2.67
N GLU A 101 -4.58 -10.04 2.05
CA GLU A 101 -3.77 -8.84 2.25
C GLU A 101 -4.51 -7.58 1.75
N GLN A 102 -5.21 -7.66 0.62
CA GLN A 102 -6.05 -6.55 0.13
C GLN A 102 -7.18 -6.22 1.11
N LYS A 103 -7.88 -7.25 1.61
CA LYS A 103 -8.95 -7.05 2.60
C LYS A 103 -8.42 -6.45 3.90
N GLU A 104 -7.27 -6.91 4.38
CA GLU A 104 -6.64 -6.35 5.58
C GLU A 104 -6.25 -4.89 5.37
N LYS A 105 -5.73 -4.54 4.19
CA LYS A 105 -5.42 -3.14 3.83
C LYS A 105 -6.67 -2.27 3.83
N GLU A 106 -7.78 -2.75 3.28
CA GLU A 106 -9.07 -2.02 3.27
C GLU A 106 -9.64 -1.83 4.68
N GLU A 107 -9.52 -2.83 5.55
CA GLU A 107 -10.03 -2.78 6.92
C GLU A 107 -9.11 -1.98 7.87
N SER A 108 -7.82 -1.92 7.56
CA SER A 108 -6.85 -1.15 8.34
C SER A 108 -6.99 0.36 8.10
N VAL A 109 -7.10 1.12 9.19
CA VAL A 109 -7.01 2.59 9.14
C VAL A 109 -5.54 2.98 9.29
N GLY A 110 -5.00 3.72 8.32
CA GLY A 110 -3.63 4.20 8.39
C GLY A 110 -3.41 5.20 9.54
N ASP A 111 -2.18 5.28 10.05
CA ASP A 111 -1.81 6.14 11.19
C ASP A 111 -2.21 7.61 11.01
N ALA A 112 -2.06 8.14 9.78
CA ALA A 112 -2.43 9.51 9.46
C ALA A 112 -3.96 9.74 9.58
N GLU A 113 -4.76 8.80 9.08
CA GLU A 113 -6.21 8.87 9.18
C GLU A 113 -6.67 8.65 10.63
N MET A 114 -6.04 7.72 11.34
CA MET A 114 -6.29 7.47 12.75
C MET A 114 -6.04 8.73 13.59
N ALA A 115 -4.93 9.43 13.36
CA ALA A 115 -4.60 10.69 14.05
C ALA A 115 -5.66 11.79 13.81
N GLN A 116 -6.19 11.91 12.59
CA GLN A 116 -7.27 12.87 12.28
C GLN A 116 -8.60 12.52 12.96
N ARG A 117 -8.94 11.23 13.04
CA ARG A 117 -10.14 10.78 13.77
C ARG A 117 -10.00 11.08 15.27
N TYR A 118 -8.82 10.85 15.85
CA TYR A 118 -8.55 11.16 17.26
C TYR A 118 -8.60 12.65 17.57
N SER A 119 -8.02 13.51 16.72
CA SER A 119 -8.05 14.97 16.94
C SER A 119 -9.49 15.52 16.94
N SER A 120 -10.32 15.04 16.01
CA SER A 120 -11.75 15.39 15.91
C SER A 120 -12.53 14.94 17.16
N LEU A 121 -12.28 13.72 17.63
CA LEU A 121 -12.94 13.17 18.82
C LEU A 121 -12.53 13.91 20.10
N MET A 122 -11.25 14.20 20.29
CA MET A 122 -10.75 14.97 21.45
C MET A 122 -11.37 16.37 21.51
N GLY A 123 -11.57 17.03 20.35
CA GLY A 123 -12.25 18.32 20.29
C GLY A 123 -13.70 18.28 20.77
N ILE A 124 -14.42 17.19 20.52
CA ILE A 124 -15.80 17.00 20.99
C ILE A 124 -15.83 16.65 22.48
N ILE A 125 -14.92 15.78 22.94
CA ILE A 125 -14.85 15.33 24.33
C ILE A 125 -14.49 16.50 25.25
N ALA A 126 -13.52 17.34 24.87
CA ALA A 126 -13.14 18.53 25.63
C ALA A 126 -14.36 19.47 25.86
N LYS A 127 -15.20 19.67 24.83
CA LYS A 127 -16.42 20.49 24.92
C LYS A 127 -17.47 19.91 25.87
N LYS A 128 -17.55 18.58 26.04
CA LYS A 128 -18.48 17.96 26.99
C LYS A 128 -18.08 18.21 28.45
N PHE A 129 -16.79 18.29 28.73
CA PHE A 129 -16.29 18.53 30.09
C PHE A 129 -16.32 20.01 30.49
N THR A 130 -16.15 20.95 29.55
CA THR A 130 -16.31 22.39 29.84
C THR A 130 -17.76 22.78 30.10
N LYS A 131 -18.72 22.20 29.36
CA LYS A 131 -20.16 22.50 29.52
C LYS A 131 -20.75 22.03 30.86
N LYS A 132 -20.17 20.99 31.48
CA LYS A 132 -20.60 20.56 32.84
C LYS A 132 -20.18 21.55 33.94
N ARG A 133 -19.09 22.29 33.75
CA ARG A 133 -18.62 23.29 34.74
C ARG A 133 -19.53 24.53 34.77
N GLN A 134 -20.01 24.98 33.61
CA GLN A 134 -20.93 26.12 33.53
C GLN A 134 -22.35 25.80 34.03
N ARG A 135 -22.81 24.53 33.88
CA ARG A 135 -24.14 24.12 34.38
C ARG A 135 -24.27 24.13 35.91
N SER A 136 -23.17 24.06 36.67
CA SER A 136 -23.26 24.19 38.13
C SER A 136 -23.33 25.64 38.61
N GLU A 137 -22.85 26.59 37.81
CA GLU A 137 -22.88 28.03 38.17
C GLU A 137 -24.28 28.63 37.92
N GLU A 138 -24.96 28.27 36.82
CA GLU A 138 -26.31 28.77 36.50
C GLU A 138 -27.42 28.23 37.42
N LYS A 139 -27.20 27.10 38.10
CA LYS A 139 -28.19 26.51 39.04
C LYS A 139 -28.26 27.20 40.40
N SER A 140 -27.45 28.23 40.64
CA SER A 140 -27.49 28.98 41.91
C SER A 140 -28.43 30.18 41.90
N ASN A 141 -29.12 30.48 40.78
CA ASN A 141 -29.85 31.75 40.64
C ASN A 141 -31.20 31.72 39.88
N GLN A 142 -31.88 30.58 39.73
CA GLN A 142 -33.26 30.57 39.25
C GLN A 142 -34.14 29.61 40.04
N ASN A 143 -35.28 30.16 40.46
CA ASN A 143 -36.33 29.56 41.27
C ASN A 143 -36.91 28.29 40.65
N GLU A 144 -37.56 27.53 41.53
CA GLU A 144 -38.35 26.32 41.32
C GLU A 144 -39.32 26.42 40.12
N ASP A 145 -39.67 25.25 39.58
CA ASP A 145 -40.69 24.98 38.54
C ASP A 145 -40.18 24.82 37.09
N ASP A 146 -39.80 23.58 36.75
CA ASP A 146 -40.11 22.86 35.48
C ASP A 146 -39.13 21.68 35.29
N GLU A 147 -39.46 20.53 35.87
CA GLU A 147 -38.79 19.24 35.55
C GLU A 147 -39.31 18.72 34.19
N PRO A 148 -38.46 18.54 33.17
CA PRO A 148 -38.90 17.98 31.89
C PRO A 148 -39.29 16.50 32.08
N SER A 149 -40.53 16.17 31.71
CA SER A 149 -41.09 14.83 31.85
C SER A 149 -40.19 13.77 31.21
N ARG A 150 -39.84 12.75 32.00
CA ARG A 150 -38.98 11.64 31.57
C ARG A 150 -39.72 10.84 30.49
N LYS A 151 -39.30 11.01 29.23
CA LYS A 151 -39.79 10.20 28.10
C LYS A 151 -39.40 8.73 28.34
N LYS A 152 -40.39 7.89 28.62
CA LYS A 152 -40.20 6.44 28.77
C LYS A 152 -40.11 5.78 27.39
N PHE A 153 -39.25 4.77 27.28
CA PHE A 153 -39.06 3.99 26.06
C PHE A 153 -40.34 3.21 25.73
N MET A 154 -40.91 3.47 24.56
CA MET A 154 -42.05 2.72 24.03
C MET A 154 -41.51 1.57 23.19
N LYS A 155 -41.87 0.32 23.53
CA LYS A 155 -41.52 -0.84 22.72
C LYS A 155 -42.33 -0.82 21.41
N PRO A 156 -41.73 -1.22 20.27
CA PRO A 156 -42.46 -1.36 19.01
C PRO A 156 -43.58 -2.38 19.13
N SER A 157 -44.72 -2.12 18.47
CA SER A 157 -45.82 -3.08 18.34
C SER A 157 -45.45 -4.21 17.38
N GLU A 158 -46.03 -5.39 17.61
CA GLU A 158 -45.92 -6.58 16.73
C GLU A 158 -46.41 -6.33 15.30
#